data_AF-A0A429QSR8-F1
#
_entry.id   AF-A0A429QSR8-F1
#
_cell.length_a   1.000
_cell.length_b   1.000
_cell.length_c   1.000
_cell.angle_alpha   90.00
_cell.angle_beta   90.00
_cell.angle_gamma   90.00
#
_symmetry.space_group_name_H-M   'P 1'
#
loop_
_entity.id
_entity.type
_entity.pdbx_description
1 polymer ?
#
loop_
_entity_poly.entity_id
_entity_poly.type
_entity_poly.pdbx_seq_one_letter_code
_entity_poly.pdbx_strand_id
1 'polypeptide(L)'
;MARVEEGKPYAWGRLYAAFQVLEGLAEGRSELGLPTRLKVTVGKPRTTFEGLLAKAGPQLLAAREKGGDRAKAVEVVFADVAKLIPPGPMSRGGLTQDEAEAFRQGYEHQIALYRKEWEALVV
;
A
#
# COMPACT_ATOMS: atom_id res chain seq x y z
N MET A 1 -0.65 -1.45 -27.78
CA MET A 1 -0.26 -1.28 -26.37
C MET A 1 -1.33 -1.95 -25.51
N ALA A 2 -1.07 -3.15 -25.00
CA ALA A 2 -2.07 -3.94 -24.30
C ALA A 2 -2.34 -3.31 -22.93
N ARG A 3 -3.61 -2.97 -22.64
CA ARG A 3 -4.07 -2.64 -21.29
C ARG A 3 -3.74 -3.85 -20.42
N VAL A 4 -2.79 -3.69 -19.49
CA VAL A 4 -2.58 -4.64 -18.40
C VAL A 4 -3.94 -4.84 -17.74
N GLU A 5 -4.48 -6.06 -17.76
CA GLU A 5 -5.76 -6.34 -17.13
C GLU A 5 -5.70 -5.83 -15.69
N GLU A 6 -6.70 -5.04 -15.28
CA GLU A 6 -6.92 -4.61 -13.91
C GLU A 6 -7.35 -5.82 -13.06
N GLY A 7 -6.52 -6.86 -13.02
CA GLY A 7 -6.74 -8.09 -12.29
C GLY A 7 -6.59 -7.86 -10.80
N LYS A 8 -7.21 -8.73 -10.01
CA LYS A 8 -7.14 -8.72 -8.54
C LYS A 8 -5.71 -8.60 -7.99
N PRO A 9 -4.68 -9.28 -8.52
CA PRO A 9 -3.32 -9.16 -8.00
C PRO A 9 -2.74 -7.75 -8.13
N TYR A 10 -2.98 -7.07 -9.25
CA TYR A 10 -2.56 -5.68 -9.45
C TYR A 10 -3.22 -4.72 -8.47
N ALA A 11 -4.55 -4.85 -8.27
CA ALA A 11 -5.26 -4.07 -7.26
C ALA A 11 -4.72 -4.32 -5.84
N TRP A 12 -4.38 -5.57 -5.50
CA TRP A 12 -3.76 -5.91 -4.21
C TRP A 12 -2.36 -5.29 -4.08
N GLY A 13 -1.60 -5.23 -5.17
CA GLY A 13 -0.31 -4.53 -5.21
C GLY A 13 -0.45 -3.06 -4.82
N ARG A 14 -1.42 -2.36 -5.42
CA ARG A 14 -1.74 -0.96 -5.09
C ARG A 14 -2.15 -0.79 -3.64
N LEU A 15 -3.03 -1.67 -3.15
CA LEU A 15 -3.46 -1.65 -1.74
C LEU A 15 -2.28 -1.88 -0.79
N TYR A 16 -1.37 -2.80 -1.11
CA TYR A 16 -0.19 -3.08 -0.30
C TYR A 16 0.74 -1.86 -0.22
N ALA A 17 0.91 -1.14 -1.33
CA ALA A 17 1.66 0.13 -1.34
C ALA A 17 1.08 1.16 -0.37
N ALA A 18 -0.25 1.32 -0.34
CA ALA A 18 -0.90 2.24 0.60
C ALA A 18 -0.57 1.89 2.07
N PHE A 19 -0.60 0.61 2.44
CA PHE A 19 -0.21 0.19 3.79
C PHE A 19 1.27 0.43 4.10
N GLN A 20 2.18 0.24 3.14
CA GLN A 20 3.61 0.51 3.34
C GLN A 20 3.89 2.00 3.55
N VAL A 21 3.21 2.87 2.80
CA VAL A 21 3.32 4.31 2.99
C VAL A 21 2.72 4.73 4.33
N LEU A 22 1.57 4.16 4.72
CA LEU A 22 0.93 4.43 6.02
C LEU A 22 1.87 4.10 7.19
N GLU A 23 2.52 2.94 7.15
CA GLU A 23 3.53 2.54 8.14
C GLU A 23 4.72 3.51 8.16
N GLY A 24 5.27 3.88 7.00
CA GLY A 24 6.37 4.84 6.89
C GLY A 24 6.04 6.22 7.47
N LEU A 25 4.85 6.75 7.17
CA LEU A 25 4.35 8.02 7.69
C LEU A 25 4.19 7.97 9.22
N ALA A 26 3.62 6.89 9.74
CA ALA A 26 3.44 6.68 11.18
C ALA A 26 4.78 6.59 11.91
N GLU A 27 5.76 5.87 11.37
CA GLU A 27 7.10 5.77 11.95
C GLU A 27 7.92 7.05 11.75
N GLY A 28 7.56 7.89 10.77
CA GLY A 28 8.28 9.10 10.43
C GLY A 28 9.54 8.86 9.62
N ARG A 29 9.55 7.79 8.81
CA ARG A 29 10.61 7.51 7.83
C ARG A 29 10.63 8.64 6.79
N SER A 30 11.83 9.07 6.40
CA SER A 30 12.04 10.13 5.39
C SER A 30 11.73 9.65 3.98
N GLU A 31 11.92 8.37 3.68
CA GLU A 31 11.46 7.75 2.44
C GLU A 31 10.01 7.27 2.61
N LEU A 32 9.13 7.62 1.67
CA LEU A 32 7.73 7.19 1.61
C LEU A 32 7.62 5.67 1.44
N GLY A 33 7.86 4.94 2.53
CA GLY A 33 7.59 3.51 2.66
C GLY A 33 8.24 2.68 1.56
N LEU A 34 9.53 2.89 1.23
CA LEU A 34 10.28 1.91 0.46
C LEU A 34 10.51 0.67 1.33
N PRO A 35 9.85 -0.48 1.07
CA PRO A 35 10.32 -1.73 1.60
C PRO A 35 11.66 -2.01 0.91
N THR A 36 12.71 -2.17 1.71
CA THR A 36 14.04 -2.56 1.22
C THR A 36 13.98 -3.87 0.44
N ARG A 37 12.93 -4.69 0.65
CA ARG A 37 12.58 -5.87 -0.14
C ARG A 37 11.07 -6.06 -0.17
N LEU A 38 10.49 -6.12 -1.37
CA LEU A 38 9.16 -6.71 -1.56
C LEU A 38 9.27 -8.17 -1.09
N LYS A 39 8.68 -8.51 0.06
CA LYS A 39 8.49 -9.93 0.39
C LYS A 39 7.45 -10.45 -0.58
N VAL A 40 7.89 -11.02 -1.70
CA VAL A 40 7.07 -11.80 -2.65
C VAL A 40 6.62 -13.06 -1.93
N THR A 41 5.75 -12.91 -0.94
CA THR A 41 5.14 -14.01 -0.20
C THR A 41 3.76 -13.57 0.22
N VAL A 42 2.94 -13.26 -0.78
CA VAL A 42 1.49 -13.25 -0.59
C VAL A 42 0.99 -14.70 -0.59
N GLY A 43 1.63 -15.59 0.16
CA GLY A 43 1.22 -17.00 0.27
C GLY A 43 -0.15 -17.17 0.94
N LYS A 44 -0.57 -16.14 1.71
CA LYS A 44 -1.87 -16.03 2.37
C LYS A 44 -2.38 -14.58 2.28
N PRO A 45 -2.83 -14.12 1.09
CA PRO A 45 -3.20 -12.72 0.86
C PRO A 45 -4.17 -12.19 1.90
N ARG A 46 -5.26 -12.91 2.11
CA ARG A 46 -6.28 -12.50 3.08
C ARG A 46 -5.73 -12.24 4.48
N THR A 47 -4.99 -13.19 5.05
CA THR A 47 -4.42 -13.05 6.41
C THR A 47 -3.44 -11.88 6.48
N THR A 48 -2.64 -11.67 5.43
CA THR A 48 -1.72 -10.54 5.36
C THR A 48 -2.48 -9.21 5.41
N PHE A 49 -3.50 -9.03 4.57
CA PHE A 49 -4.25 -7.78 4.51
C PHE A 49 -5.12 -7.53 5.75
N GLU A 50 -5.69 -8.58 6.36
CA GLU A 50 -6.37 -8.46 7.67
C GLU A 50 -5.40 -7.94 8.74
N GLY A 51 -4.16 -8.44 8.78
CA GLY A 51 -3.12 -7.96 9.69
C GLY A 51 -2.69 -6.50 9.43
N LEU A 52 -2.65 -6.08 8.17
CA LEU A 52 -2.35 -4.69 7.80
C LEU A 52 -3.49 -3.74 8.20
N LEU A 53 -4.74 -4.15 7.97
CA LEU A 53 -5.92 -3.38 8.37
C LEU A 53 -5.98 -3.17 9.89
N ALA A 54 -5.65 -4.20 10.68
CA ALA A 54 -5.60 -4.08 12.14
C ALA A 54 -4.57 -3.05 12.63
N LYS A 55 -3.47 -2.85 11.89
CA LYS A 55 -2.42 -1.87 12.21
C LYS A 55 -2.74 -0.45 11.74
N ALA A 56 -3.60 -0.31 10.74
CA ALA A 56 -3.83 0.96 10.06
C ALA A 56 -4.44 2.04 10.96
N GLY A 57 -5.35 1.66 11.86
CA GLY A 57 -5.96 2.60 12.82
C GLY A 57 -4.93 3.22 13.78
N PRO A 58 -4.13 2.41 14.50
CA PRO A 58 -3.04 2.92 15.33
C PRO A 58 -2.00 3.76 14.56
N GLN A 59 -1.66 3.36 13.33
CA GLN A 59 -0.73 4.11 12.46
C GLN A 59 -1.29 5.48 12.06
N LEU A 60 -2.59 5.55 11.73
CA LEU A 60 -3.28 6.81 11.46
C LEU A 60 -3.18 7.75 12.67
N LEU A 61 -3.51 7.26 13.87
CA LEU A 61 -3.45 8.07 15.09
C LEU A 61 -2.03 8.61 15.32
N ALA A 62 -1.03 7.74 15.30
CA ALA A 62 0.37 8.12 15.54
C ALA A 62 0.89 9.16 14.53
N ALA A 63 0.53 9.04 13.25
CA ALA A 63 0.92 10.02 12.23
C ALA A 63 0.19 11.36 12.39
N ARG A 64 -1.10 11.35 12.80
CA ARG A 64 -1.88 12.56 13.05
C ARG A 64 -1.35 13.33 14.26
N GLU A 65 -0.95 12.64 15.31
CA GLU A 65 -0.33 13.23 16.51
C GLU A 65 1.00 13.95 16.22
N LYS A 66 1.73 13.53 15.17
CA LYS A 66 2.95 14.21 14.70
C LYS A 66 2.68 15.54 14.00
N GLY A 67 1.45 15.80 13.55
CA GLY A 67 1.06 17.04 12.89
C GLY A 67 1.74 17.29 11.53
N GLY A 68 1.65 18.54 11.07
CA GLY A 68 2.28 19.00 9.83
C GLY A 68 1.79 18.28 8.57
N ASP A 69 2.66 18.21 7.57
CA ASP A 69 2.32 17.59 6.28
C ASP A 69 2.19 16.07 6.36
N ARG A 70 2.81 15.42 7.37
CA ARG A 70 2.59 14.00 7.67
C ARG A 70 1.14 13.71 8.05
N ALA A 71 0.55 14.57 8.88
CA ALA A 71 -0.85 14.44 9.29
C ALA A 71 -1.85 14.62 8.13
N LYS A 72 -1.47 15.39 7.10
CA LYS A 72 -2.26 15.53 5.86
C LYS A 72 -2.08 14.32 4.94
N ALA A 73 -0.85 13.89 4.72
CA ALA A 73 -0.55 12.74 3.87
C ALA A 73 -1.21 11.46 4.39
N VAL A 74 -1.15 11.22 5.71
CA VAL A 74 -1.74 10.01 6.30
C VAL A 74 -3.26 9.96 6.14
N GLU A 75 -3.95 11.11 6.15
CA GLU A 75 -5.39 11.19 5.93
C GLU A 75 -5.76 10.73 4.53
N VAL A 76 -5.02 11.21 3.52
CA VAL A 76 -5.22 10.81 2.11
C VAL A 76 -4.92 9.33 1.91
N VAL A 77 -3.77 8.84 2.41
CA VAL A 77 -3.39 7.43 2.28
C VAL A 77 -4.40 6.51 2.95
N PHE A 78 -4.88 6.87 4.14
CA PHE A 78 -5.88 6.07 4.86
C PHE A 78 -7.22 6.03 4.13
N ALA A 79 -7.67 7.14 3.53
CA ALA A 79 -8.85 7.16 2.69
C ALA A 79 -8.67 6.29 1.42
N ASP A 80 -7.47 6.28 0.84
CA ASP A 80 -7.16 5.44 -0.32
C ASP A 80 -7.17 3.96 0.00
N VAL A 81 -6.80 3.53 1.21
CA VAL A 81 -6.93 2.13 1.64
C VAL A 81 -8.37 1.64 1.41
N ALA A 82 -9.38 2.43 1.80
CA ALA A 82 -10.78 2.06 1.59
C ALA A 82 -11.15 1.96 0.10
N LYS A 83 -10.64 2.89 -0.73
CA LYS A 83 -10.90 2.91 -2.18
C LYS A 83 -10.21 1.78 -2.94
N LEU A 84 -9.04 1.35 -2.46
CA LEU A 84 -8.19 0.36 -3.12
C LEU A 84 -8.55 -1.09 -2.75
N ILE A 85 -9.41 -1.31 -1.75
CA ILE A 85 -9.95 -2.65 -1.48
C ILE A 85 -10.90 -3.02 -2.63
N PRO A 86 -10.54 -4.00 -3.49
CA PRO A 86 -11.41 -4.38 -4.59
C PRO A 86 -12.66 -5.11 -4.05
N PRO A 87 -13.82 -4.95 -4.69
CA PRO A 87 -15.01 -5.71 -4.33
C PRO A 87 -14.79 -7.20 -4.59
N GLY A 88 -15.23 -8.03 -3.64
CA GLY A 88 -15.19 -9.49 -3.73
C GLY A 88 -14.14 -10.15 -2.84
N PRO A 89 -14.16 -11.50 -2.75
CA PRO A 89 -13.29 -12.22 -1.85
C PRO A 89 -11.84 -12.17 -2.34
N MET A 90 -10.94 -11.85 -1.41
CA MET A 90 -9.51 -12.02 -1.58
C MET A 90 -9.13 -13.50 -1.54
N SER A 91 -8.17 -13.91 -2.38
CA SER A 91 -7.72 -15.31 -2.44
C SER A 91 -7.14 -15.76 -1.10
N ARG A 92 -7.40 -17.02 -0.75
CA ARG A 92 -6.79 -17.69 0.40
C ARG A 92 -5.46 -18.38 0.03
N GLY A 93 -5.26 -18.65 -1.26
CA GLY A 93 -4.06 -19.26 -1.81
C GLY A 93 -3.02 -18.21 -2.19
N GLY A 94 -1.77 -18.67 -2.36
CA GLY A 94 -0.68 -17.84 -2.83
C GLY A 94 -0.88 -17.34 -4.26
N LEU A 95 -0.17 -16.27 -4.62
CA LEU A 95 -0.08 -15.80 -6.01
C LEU A 95 0.82 -16.75 -6.81
N THR A 96 0.41 -17.04 -8.04
CA THR A 96 1.29 -17.61 -9.08
C THR A 96 2.37 -16.59 -9.49
N GLN A 97 3.34 -17.02 -10.30
CA GLN A 97 4.42 -16.14 -10.77
C GLN A 97 3.89 -14.93 -11.56
N ASP A 98 2.95 -15.14 -12.47
CA ASP A 98 2.36 -14.06 -13.28
C ASP A 98 1.51 -13.11 -12.44
N GLU A 99 0.79 -13.65 -11.45
CA GLU A 99 0.03 -12.83 -10.51
C GLU A 99 0.95 -12.03 -9.58
N ALA A 100 2.11 -12.57 -9.21
CA ALA A 100 3.13 -11.86 -8.43
C ALA A 100 3.75 -10.71 -9.23
N GLU A 101 3.92 -10.88 -10.54
CA GLU A 101 4.34 -9.81 -11.46
C GLU A 101 3.30 -8.69 -11.51
N ALA A 102 2.03 -9.04 -11.74
CA ALA A 102 0.93 -8.06 -11.73
C ALA A 102 0.81 -7.33 -10.38
N PHE A 103 0.99 -8.04 -9.27
CA PHE A 103 1.07 -7.44 -7.93
C PHE A 103 2.20 -6.42 -7.82
N ARG A 104 3.41 -6.77 -8.30
CA ARG A 104 4.55 -5.85 -8.27
C ARG A 104 4.28 -4.59 -9.10
N GLN A 105 3.71 -4.73 -10.30
CA GLN A 105 3.35 -3.59 -11.14
C GLN A 105 2.34 -2.66 -10.46
N GLY A 106 1.33 -3.22 -9.80
CA GLY A 106 0.35 -2.44 -9.04
C GLY A 106 1.00 -1.70 -7.86
N TYR A 107 1.89 -2.38 -7.15
CA TYR A 107 2.67 -1.79 -6.07
C TYR A 107 3.51 -0.60 -6.56
N GLU A 108 4.32 -0.79 -7.60
CA GLU A 108 5.19 0.24 -8.18
C GLU A 108 4.40 1.44 -8.69
N HIS A 109 3.27 1.19 -9.37
CA HIS A 109 2.39 2.25 -9.84
C HIS A 109 1.85 3.11 -8.69
N GLN A 110 1.31 2.49 -7.63
CA GLN A 110 0.74 3.27 -6.53
C GLN A 110 1.83 4.07 -5.77
N ILE A 111 3.02 3.49 -5.58
CA ILE A 111 4.17 4.23 -5.01
C ILE A 111 4.54 5.42 -5.89
N ALA A 112 4.57 5.27 -7.21
CA ALA A 112 4.88 6.38 -8.12
C ALA A 112 3.85 7.52 -8.00
N LEU A 113 2.57 7.20 -7.84
CA LEU A 113 1.52 8.20 -7.59
C LEU A 113 1.77 8.96 -6.28
N TYR A 114 2.07 8.24 -5.20
CA TYR A 114 2.35 8.87 -3.89
C TYR A 114 3.63 9.69 -3.87
N ARG A 115 4.69 9.25 -4.55
CA ARG A 115 5.92 10.03 -4.70
C ARG A 115 5.67 11.33 -5.44
N LYS A 116 4.85 11.30 -6.50
CA LYS A 116 4.49 12.51 -7.25
C LYS A 116 3.67 13.48 -6.39
N GLU A 117 2.76 12.97 -5.57
CA GLU A 117 1.90 13.79 -4.72
C GLU A 117 2.67 14.42 -3.54
N TRP A 118 3.65 13.71 -2.99
CA TRP A 118 4.35 14.09 -1.77
C TRP A 118 5.87 14.18 -1.93
N GLU A 119 6.33 14.58 -3.11
CA GLU A 119 7.76 14.76 -3.42
C GLU A 119 8.43 15.69 -2.40
N ALA A 120 7.69 16.68 -1.87
CA ALA A 120 8.15 17.62 -0.84
C ALA A 120 8.25 17.02 0.59
N LEU A 121 7.68 15.85 0.85
CA LEU A 121 7.79 15.13 2.13
C LEU A 121 8.96 14.15 2.16
N VAL A 122 9.56 13.86 1.01
CA VAL A 122 10.75 13.02 0.87
C VAL A 122 11.96 13.90 1.15
N VAL A 123 12.64 13.67 2.27
CA VAL A 123 13.87 14.38 2.67
C VAL A 123 15.08 13.49 2.44
#